data_AF-F8EY32-F1
#
_entry.id   AF-F8EY32-F1
#
_cell.length_a   1.000
_cell.length_b   1.000
_cell.length_c   1.000
_cell.angle_alpha   90.00
_cell.angle_beta   90.00
_cell.angle_gamma   90.00
#
_symmetry.space_group_name_H-M   'P 1'
#
loop_
_entity.id
_entity.type
_entity.pdbx_description
1 polymer ?
#
loop_
_entity_poly.entity_id
_entity_poly.type
_entity_poly.pdbx_seq_one_letter_code
_entity_poly.pdbx_strand_id
1 'polypeptide(L)'
;MGLYLAVFIGLVLIQYVRKTAFQLNLGSMVVSSNYLDVNEIKKQAKDEPVRIDGRFSVFFGGMEFRLAEEEGLTVVRKNGLKSPLAGRAFTISDSGIRLELTDGSFLAFKTYFANGVETLTIQAQLSATTQELHVPFRPLRSSHILSNEKNRYIVAVGEKNYTFNGAIIDYQNKYINLKGNQATVAYGQEPEKKGFSPGEFVLASALDTQAYTGVINRWLTQAASDWERSMAGNPSEEVVLAYVSFAARKGNYRSATGTTPAAFLESGQRSYRSSAFFGRLDGALRGFVAADREYLGRLSRMINEKVTEILAEPELIRTLSVRGSKALVDELVSLVKGIDPSTLTPTTSVGVIENVVLWKQYRGSEENPFERLKEQALFVIAGTLKVTTEGKVLAFPASQGDLLFTMRLGNALVLYGTSTGLSDWIGLGKTLQLSALSLSDPNGSLPQYAEISNDKTAFIPAGEGRIGAARFYAQITGDLYYPRIEDINLPGFPGLWAWTAAGQLSATFDGSVLDITVPFLEGETHYMMIKGVKPFKKIQLYNIDFRTDPRFERYDSSGWAYSESEQTLLLKMKHRAKEEHIKIYYQVAEQ
;
A
#
# COMPACT_ATOMS: atom_id res chain seq x y z
N MET A 1 -83.32 -33.11 -18.41
CA MET A 1 -82.29 -32.18 -18.91
C MET A 1 -81.69 -31.27 -17.83
N GLY A 2 -82.44 -30.76 -16.84
CA GLY A 2 -81.91 -29.82 -15.83
C GLY A 2 -80.79 -30.36 -14.93
N LEU A 3 -80.81 -31.66 -14.58
CA LEU A 3 -79.77 -32.27 -13.72
C LEU A 3 -78.41 -32.36 -14.43
N TYR A 4 -78.41 -32.68 -15.73
CA TYR A 4 -77.18 -32.76 -16.53
C TYR A 4 -76.55 -31.39 -16.75
N LEU A 5 -77.36 -30.33 -16.90
CA LEU A 5 -76.86 -28.96 -17.00
C LEU A 5 -76.23 -28.49 -15.68
N ALA A 6 -76.84 -28.83 -14.53
CA ALA A 6 -76.32 -28.48 -13.22
C ALA A 6 -75.01 -29.23 -12.88
N VAL A 7 -74.92 -30.52 -13.24
CA VAL A 7 -73.69 -31.31 -13.08
C VAL A 7 -72.59 -30.82 -14.03
N PHE A 8 -72.92 -30.42 -15.26
CA PHE A 8 -71.95 -29.86 -16.21
C PHE A 8 -71.46 -28.48 -15.78
N ILE A 9 -72.34 -27.59 -15.30
CA ILE A 9 -71.96 -26.29 -14.73
C ILE A 9 -71.12 -26.48 -13.45
N GLY A 10 -71.48 -27.45 -12.60
CA GLY A 10 -70.69 -27.81 -11.43
C GLY A 10 -69.29 -28.34 -11.78
N LEU A 11 -69.18 -29.20 -12.80
CA LEU A 11 -67.90 -29.72 -13.29
C LEU A 11 -67.05 -28.65 -13.99
N VAL A 12 -67.66 -27.72 -14.73
CA VAL A 12 -66.97 -26.60 -15.40
C VAL A 12 -66.50 -25.56 -14.38
N LEU A 13 -67.28 -25.27 -13.34
CA LEU A 13 -66.85 -24.39 -12.24
C LEU A 13 -65.74 -25.03 -11.38
N ILE A 14 -65.76 -26.35 -11.17
CA ILE A 14 -64.68 -27.08 -10.49
C ILE A 14 -63.41 -27.16 -11.37
N GLN A 15 -63.54 -27.24 -12.69
CA GLN A 15 -62.40 -27.27 -13.62
C GLN A 15 -61.71 -25.91 -13.86
N TYR A 16 -62.34 -24.79 -13.47
CA TYR A 16 -61.80 -23.43 -13.68
C TYR A 16 -61.10 -22.80 -12.47
N VAL A 17 -60.71 -23.58 -11.46
CA VAL A 17 -59.70 -23.16 -10.46
C VAL A 17 -58.36 -23.78 -10.81
N ARG A 18 -57.88 -23.57 -12.04
CA ARG A 18 -56.49 -23.91 -12.40
C ARG A 18 -55.58 -22.84 -11.82
N LYS A 19 -55.06 -23.11 -10.62
CA LYS A 19 -53.92 -22.40 -10.04
C LYS A 19 -52.72 -22.54 -10.98
N THR A 20 -52.45 -21.55 -11.82
CA THR A 20 -51.23 -21.47 -12.64
C THR A 20 -50.04 -21.10 -11.77
N ALA A 21 -48.89 -21.72 -11.96
CA ALA A 21 -47.66 -21.31 -11.30
C ALA A 21 -47.14 -19.99 -11.91
N PHE A 22 -46.64 -19.07 -11.09
CA PHE A 22 -45.94 -17.88 -11.52
C PHE A 22 -44.48 -17.88 -11.07
N GLN A 23 -43.66 -17.09 -11.78
CA GLN A 23 -42.31 -16.72 -11.39
C GLN A 23 -42.14 -15.21 -11.54
N LEU A 24 -41.60 -14.57 -10.50
CA LEU A 24 -41.34 -13.15 -10.44
C LEU A 24 -39.84 -12.92 -10.23
N ASN A 25 -39.20 -12.25 -11.18
CA ASN A 25 -37.78 -11.87 -11.09
C ASN A 25 -37.64 -10.51 -10.39
N LEU A 26 -36.88 -10.49 -9.30
CA LEU A 26 -36.54 -9.32 -8.49
C LEU A 26 -35.00 -9.21 -8.46
N GLY A 27 -34.43 -8.59 -9.49
CA GLY A 27 -32.98 -8.62 -9.72
C GLY A 27 -32.50 -10.04 -10.04
N SER A 28 -31.53 -10.53 -9.29
CA SER A 28 -31.02 -11.92 -9.35
C SER A 28 -31.83 -12.94 -8.54
N MET A 29 -32.77 -12.46 -7.72
CA MET A 29 -33.66 -13.29 -6.93
C MET A 29 -34.92 -13.63 -7.73
N VAL A 30 -35.37 -14.88 -7.66
CA VAL A 30 -36.62 -15.32 -8.28
C VAL A 30 -37.58 -15.78 -7.20
N VAL A 31 -38.83 -15.35 -7.27
CA VAL A 31 -39.91 -15.77 -6.37
C VAL A 31 -40.90 -16.60 -7.17
N SER A 32 -41.32 -17.76 -6.66
CA SER A 32 -42.32 -18.61 -7.32
C SER A 32 -43.45 -19.00 -6.38
N SER A 33 -44.69 -18.94 -6.88
CA SER A 33 -45.91 -19.36 -6.18
C SER A 33 -47.03 -19.63 -7.19
N ASN A 34 -48.22 -20.00 -6.73
CA ASN A 34 -49.40 -20.25 -7.57
C ASN A 34 -50.35 -19.03 -7.59
N TYR A 35 -50.69 -18.51 -8.78
CA TYR A 35 -51.68 -17.44 -8.97
C TYR A 35 -52.19 -17.33 -10.43
N LEU A 36 -53.28 -16.59 -10.64
CA LEU A 36 -53.97 -16.48 -11.94
C LEU A 36 -53.33 -15.47 -12.93
N ASP A 37 -52.72 -14.37 -12.48
CA ASP A 37 -52.04 -13.38 -13.36
C ASP A 37 -50.77 -12.75 -12.72
N VAL A 38 -49.63 -12.82 -13.41
CA VAL A 38 -48.30 -12.35 -12.93
C VAL A 38 -48.14 -10.83 -12.99
N ASN A 39 -48.75 -10.17 -13.97
CA ASN A 39 -48.58 -8.72 -14.19
C ASN A 39 -49.37 -7.90 -13.17
N GLU A 40 -50.52 -8.41 -12.73
CA GLU A 40 -51.30 -7.81 -11.64
C GLU A 40 -50.57 -7.96 -10.30
N ILE A 41 -49.93 -9.11 -10.02
CA ILE A 41 -49.15 -9.32 -8.79
C ILE A 41 -48.07 -8.26 -8.62
N LYS A 42 -47.30 -7.97 -9.67
CA LYS A 42 -46.16 -7.04 -9.54
C LYS A 42 -46.62 -5.61 -9.20
N LYS A 43 -47.81 -5.21 -9.65
CA LYS A 43 -48.41 -3.92 -9.29
C LYS A 43 -49.01 -3.98 -7.89
N GLN A 44 -49.84 -4.97 -7.62
CA GLN A 44 -50.55 -5.09 -6.34
C GLN A 44 -49.58 -5.29 -5.16
N ALA A 45 -48.59 -6.19 -5.28
CA ALA A 45 -47.66 -6.53 -4.21
C ALA A 45 -46.71 -5.39 -3.81
N LYS A 46 -46.61 -4.31 -4.61
CA LYS A 46 -45.86 -3.10 -4.26
C LYS A 46 -46.64 -2.24 -3.25
N ASP A 47 -47.96 -2.21 -3.38
CA ASP A 47 -48.82 -1.30 -2.61
C ASP A 47 -49.56 -2.04 -1.48
N GLU A 48 -49.91 -3.32 -1.67
CA GLU A 48 -50.72 -4.11 -0.73
C GLU A 48 -50.25 -5.58 -0.60
N PRO A 49 -50.45 -6.24 0.56
CA PRO A 49 -50.11 -7.66 0.73
C PRO A 49 -50.94 -8.61 -0.16
N VAL A 50 -50.27 -9.46 -0.93
CA VAL A 50 -50.90 -10.48 -1.78
C VAL A 50 -50.97 -11.81 -1.03
N ARG A 51 -52.16 -12.41 -0.95
CA ARG A 51 -52.37 -13.71 -0.29
C ARG A 51 -51.68 -14.85 -1.03
N ILE A 52 -51.14 -15.78 -0.27
CA ILE A 52 -50.50 -16.98 -0.78
C ILE A 52 -51.47 -18.14 -0.64
N ASP A 53 -51.68 -18.88 -1.73
CA ASP A 53 -52.58 -20.03 -1.76
C ASP A 53 -51.87 -21.26 -2.38
N GLY A 54 -50.91 -21.81 -1.63
CA GLY A 54 -50.14 -22.99 -2.01
C GLY A 54 -48.64 -22.85 -1.75
N ARG A 55 -47.84 -23.44 -2.63
CA ARG A 55 -46.37 -23.42 -2.53
C ARG A 55 -45.82 -22.02 -2.72
N PHE A 56 -44.74 -21.72 -2.00
CA PHE A 56 -44.04 -20.45 -2.09
C PHE A 56 -42.54 -20.68 -1.92
N SER A 57 -41.75 -20.30 -2.92
CA SER A 57 -40.29 -20.50 -2.92
C SER A 57 -39.55 -19.22 -3.33
N VAL A 58 -38.38 -19.02 -2.74
CA VAL A 58 -37.41 -17.99 -3.14
C VAL A 58 -36.16 -18.67 -3.67
N PHE A 59 -35.65 -18.22 -4.81
CA PHE A 59 -34.46 -18.76 -5.47
C PHE A 59 -33.38 -17.70 -5.57
N PHE A 60 -32.15 -18.07 -5.22
CA PHE A 60 -30.98 -17.21 -5.37
C PHE A 60 -29.70 -18.06 -5.33
N GLY A 61 -28.70 -17.75 -6.16
CA GLY A 61 -27.36 -18.34 -6.06
C GLY A 61 -27.33 -19.87 -6.02
N GLY A 62 -28.13 -20.54 -6.86
CA GLY A 62 -28.22 -22.01 -6.89
C GLY A 62 -29.03 -22.66 -5.76
N MET A 63 -29.68 -21.87 -4.90
CA MET A 63 -30.46 -22.36 -3.76
C MET A 63 -31.95 -22.06 -3.92
N GLU A 64 -32.79 -22.99 -3.45
CA GLU A 64 -34.23 -22.82 -3.26
C GLU A 64 -34.54 -22.77 -1.76
N PHE A 65 -35.14 -21.68 -1.29
CA PHE A 65 -35.70 -21.52 0.05
C PHE A 65 -37.19 -21.81 -0.01
N ARG A 66 -37.64 -22.81 0.74
CA ARG A 66 -39.01 -23.35 0.68
C ARG A 66 -39.83 -22.80 1.83
N LEU A 67 -40.95 -22.15 1.51
CA LEU A 67 -41.69 -21.31 2.46
C LEU A 67 -43.16 -21.76 2.63
N ALA A 68 -43.43 -23.02 2.28
CA ALA A 68 -44.72 -23.67 2.50
C ALA A 68 -44.64 -24.75 3.58
N GLU A 69 -45.78 -25.01 4.24
CA GLU A 69 -45.91 -26.03 5.28
C GLU A 69 -45.54 -27.43 4.78
N GLU A 70 -46.06 -27.83 3.61
CA GLU A 70 -45.77 -29.12 2.97
C GLU A 70 -44.28 -29.32 2.66
N GLU A 71 -43.49 -28.24 2.67
CA GLU A 71 -42.07 -28.24 2.34
C GLU A 71 -41.16 -28.15 3.56
N GLY A 72 -41.73 -28.18 4.77
CA GLY A 72 -41.01 -28.32 6.03
C GLY A 72 -40.70 -27.01 6.75
N LEU A 73 -41.35 -25.90 6.36
CA LEU A 73 -41.27 -24.65 7.12
C LEU A 73 -41.91 -24.88 8.50
N THR A 74 -41.13 -24.70 9.56
CA THR A 74 -41.57 -25.00 10.93
C THR A 74 -41.13 -23.94 11.91
N VAL A 75 -41.87 -23.85 13.02
CA VAL A 75 -41.62 -22.93 14.12
C VAL A 75 -41.45 -23.72 15.41
N VAL A 76 -40.54 -23.26 16.27
CA VAL A 76 -40.39 -23.73 17.65
C VAL A 76 -40.87 -22.63 18.57
N ARG A 77 -41.92 -22.92 19.35
CA ARG A 77 -42.51 -21.98 20.30
C ARG A 77 -41.72 -21.96 21.61
N LYS A 78 -41.91 -20.92 22.43
CA LYS A 78 -41.24 -20.79 23.74
C LYS A 78 -41.51 -21.94 24.73
N ASN A 79 -42.57 -22.71 24.51
CA ASN A 79 -42.87 -23.93 25.28
C ASN A 79 -42.16 -25.19 24.74
N GLY A 80 -41.28 -25.05 23.75
CA GLY A 80 -40.55 -26.14 23.10
C GLY A 80 -41.33 -26.90 22.02
N LEU A 81 -42.62 -26.58 21.80
CA LEU A 81 -43.42 -27.26 20.79
C LEU A 81 -43.00 -26.85 19.38
N LYS A 82 -42.68 -27.83 18.54
CA LYS A 82 -42.45 -27.66 17.11
C LYS A 82 -43.76 -27.86 16.35
N SER A 83 -44.14 -26.88 15.52
CA SER A 83 -45.35 -26.95 14.68
C SER A 83 -45.07 -26.51 13.24
N PRO A 84 -45.83 -27.00 12.26
CA PRO A 84 -45.75 -26.50 10.88
C PRO A 84 -46.12 -25.01 10.78
N LEU A 85 -45.63 -24.37 9.73
CA LEU A 85 -45.88 -22.98 9.42
C LEU A 85 -45.98 -22.78 7.91
N ALA A 86 -46.86 -21.87 7.49
CA ALA A 86 -47.02 -21.47 6.09
C ALA A 86 -46.94 -19.95 5.90
N GLY A 87 -46.48 -19.53 4.72
CA GLY A 87 -46.63 -18.17 4.24
C GLY A 87 -48.10 -17.79 4.04
N ARG A 88 -48.51 -16.65 4.61
CA ARG A 88 -49.88 -16.14 4.56
C ARG A 88 -50.07 -15.11 3.45
N ALA A 89 -49.16 -14.15 3.37
CA ALA A 89 -49.19 -13.07 2.40
C ALA A 89 -47.77 -12.53 2.16
N PHE A 90 -47.54 -11.86 1.03
CA PHE A 90 -46.26 -11.21 0.74
C PHE A 90 -46.42 -9.83 0.13
N THR A 91 -45.40 -8.99 0.31
CA THR A 91 -45.19 -7.72 -0.39
C THR A 91 -43.80 -7.70 -1.02
N ILE A 92 -43.63 -6.95 -2.11
CA ILE A 92 -42.36 -6.85 -2.84
C ILE A 92 -41.83 -5.41 -2.80
N SER A 93 -40.51 -5.28 -2.89
CA SER A 93 -39.80 -4.04 -3.16
C SER A 93 -38.84 -4.25 -4.33
N ASP A 94 -38.16 -3.19 -4.78
CA ASP A 94 -37.26 -3.29 -5.94
C ASP A 94 -36.07 -4.24 -5.71
N SER A 95 -35.70 -4.50 -4.45
CA SER A 95 -34.57 -5.35 -4.06
C SER A 95 -34.95 -6.51 -3.13
N GLY A 96 -36.24 -6.81 -2.95
CA GLY A 96 -36.63 -7.82 -1.95
C GLY A 96 -38.09 -8.18 -1.88
N ILE A 97 -38.38 -9.10 -0.97
CA ILE A 97 -39.73 -9.55 -0.62
C ILE A 97 -39.86 -9.66 0.90
N ARG A 98 -41.02 -9.28 1.42
CA ARG A 98 -41.43 -9.52 2.81
C ARG A 98 -42.58 -10.52 2.81
N LEU A 99 -42.39 -11.63 3.49
CA LEU A 99 -43.36 -12.70 3.71
C LEU A 99 -43.91 -12.62 5.14
N GLU A 100 -45.22 -12.62 5.26
CA GLU A 100 -45.93 -12.77 6.53
C GLU A 100 -46.31 -14.24 6.75
N LEU A 101 -46.10 -14.73 7.97
CA LEU A 101 -46.32 -16.12 8.34
C LEU A 101 -47.62 -16.28 9.15
N THR A 102 -48.14 -17.50 9.17
CA THR A 102 -49.40 -17.86 9.85
C THR A 102 -49.39 -17.65 11.37
N ASP A 103 -48.23 -17.59 12.02
CA ASP A 103 -48.06 -17.31 13.46
C ASP A 103 -47.84 -15.81 13.76
N GLY A 104 -47.91 -14.94 12.75
CA GLY A 104 -47.64 -13.50 12.87
C GLY A 104 -46.16 -13.12 12.80
N SER A 105 -45.24 -14.07 12.61
CA SER A 105 -43.84 -13.78 12.31
C SER A 105 -43.66 -13.27 10.87
N PHE A 106 -42.55 -12.60 10.58
CA PHE A 106 -42.19 -12.14 9.24
C PHE A 106 -40.83 -12.64 8.80
N LEU A 107 -40.69 -12.94 7.51
CA LEU A 107 -39.43 -13.19 6.83
C LEU A 107 -39.21 -12.13 5.75
N ALA A 108 -38.05 -11.49 5.74
CA ALA A 108 -37.65 -10.58 4.68
C ALA A 108 -36.44 -11.14 3.93
N PHE A 109 -36.55 -11.22 2.61
CA PHE A 109 -35.48 -11.58 1.69
C PHE A 109 -35.09 -10.33 0.92
N LYS A 110 -33.81 -9.92 0.99
CA LYS A 110 -33.32 -8.73 0.30
C LYS A 110 -31.96 -9.01 -0.33
N THR A 111 -31.77 -8.62 -1.59
CA THR A 111 -30.46 -8.65 -2.23
C THR A 111 -29.74 -7.31 -2.05
N TYR A 112 -28.43 -7.37 -1.88
CA TYR A 112 -27.54 -6.21 -1.83
C TYR A 112 -26.15 -6.60 -2.34
N PHE A 113 -25.34 -5.61 -2.71
CA PHE A 113 -23.95 -5.83 -3.09
C PHE A 113 -23.03 -5.61 -1.88
N ALA A 114 -22.15 -6.57 -1.62
CA ALA A 114 -21.10 -6.49 -0.61
C ALA A 114 -19.80 -7.08 -1.18
N ASN A 115 -18.66 -6.42 -0.97
CA ASN A 115 -17.35 -6.89 -1.45
C ASN A 115 -17.33 -7.24 -2.95
N GLY A 116 -18.02 -6.46 -3.78
CA GLY A 116 -18.08 -6.66 -5.23
C GLY A 116 -18.95 -7.83 -5.70
N VAL A 117 -19.66 -8.51 -4.79
CA VAL A 117 -20.52 -9.64 -5.09
C VAL A 117 -21.94 -9.45 -4.56
N GLU A 118 -22.91 -10.02 -5.25
CA GLU A 118 -24.32 -9.95 -4.84
C GLU A 118 -24.60 -10.97 -3.73
N THR A 119 -25.30 -10.52 -2.69
CA THR A 119 -25.60 -11.29 -1.48
C THR A 119 -27.08 -11.19 -1.16
N LEU A 120 -27.70 -12.31 -0.80
CA LEU A 120 -29.05 -12.39 -0.26
C LEU A 120 -29.01 -12.34 1.26
N THR A 121 -29.80 -11.45 1.85
CA THR A 121 -30.09 -11.43 3.29
C THR A 121 -31.47 -12.01 3.56
N ILE A 122 -31.55 -12.87 4.57
CA ILE A 122 -32.78 -13.48 5.09
C ILE A 122 -32.91 -13.03 6.54
N GLN A 123 -33.90 -12.20 6.82
CA GLN A 123 -34.15 -11.63 8.14
C GLN A 123 -35.49 -12.11 8.68
N ALA A 124 -35.51 -12.62 9.91
CA ALA A 124 -36.73 -13.00 10.61
C ALA A 124 -37.08 -12.01 11.73
N GLN A 125 -38.33 -11.58 11.77
CA GLN A 125 -38.93 -10.91 12.92
C GLN A 125 -39.95 -11.86 13.55
N LEU A 126 -39.59 -12.47 14.67
CA LEU A 126 -40.37 -13.53 15.31
C LEU A 126 -41.51 -12.95 16.16
N SER A 127 -42.65 -13.65 16.19
CA SER A 127 -43.77 -13.31 17.07
C SER A 127 -43.43 -13.53 18.55
N ALA A 128 -44.21 -12.93 19.46
CA ALA A 128 -43.94 -13.00 20.90
C ALA A 128 -43.94 -14.44 21.48
N THR A 129 -44.61 -15.37 20.81
CA THR A 129 -44.74 -16.78 21.19
C THR A 129 -43.67 -17.68 20.58
N THR A 130 -42.92 -17.17 19.60
CA THR A 130 -41.98 -17.93 18.79
C THR A 130 -40.55 -17.75 19.31
N GLN A 131 -39.80 -18.85 19.41
CA GLN A 131 -38.40 -18.89 19.86
C GLN A 131 -37.44 -19.04 18.69
N GLU A 132 -37.74 -19.96 17.77
CA GLU A 132 -36.90 -20.30 16.62
C GLU A 132 -37.77 -20.54 15.38
N LEU A 133 -37.24 -20.16 14.21
CA LEU A 133 -37.84 -20.44 12.92
C LEU A 133 -36.88 -21.28 12.08
N HIS A 134 -37.37 -22.40 11.54
CA HIS A 134 -36.58 -23.29 10.71
C HIS A 134 -37.01 -23.14 9.24
N VAL A 135 -36.16 -22.49 8.45
CA VAL A 135 -36.42 -22.24 7.03
C VAL A 135 -35.73 -23.32 6.19
N PRO A 136 -36.48 -24.25 5.58
CA PRO A 136 -35.88 -25.31 4.79
C PRO A 136 -35.31 -24.76 3.48
N PHE A 137 -34.20 -25.36 3.04
CA PHE A 137 -33.56 -25.04 1.77
C PHE A 137 -33.23 -26.30 0.96
N ARG A 138 -32.98 -26.12 -0.33
CA ARG A 138 -32.56 -27.19 -1.23
C ARG A 138 -31.65 -26.66 -2.33
N PRO A 139 -30.49 -27.29 -2.60
CA PRO A 139 -29.69 -26.95 -3.77
C PRO A 139 -30.48 -27.27 -5.05
N LEU A 140 -30.38 -26.39 -6.05
CA LEU A 140 -30.93 -26.62 -7.38
C LEU A 140 -30.16 -27.72 -8.10
N ARG A 141 -30.77 -28.33 -9.13
CA ARG A 141 -30.13 -29.41 -9.92
C ARG A 141 -28.81 -28.97 -10.58
N SER A 142 -28.65 -27.68 -10.84
CA SER A 142 -27.45 -27.06 -11.40
C SER A 142 -26.38 -26.71 -10.35
N SER A 143 -26.58 -27.12 -9.10
CA SER A 143 -25.70 -26.78 -7.98
C SER A 143 -25.24 -28.02 -7.23
N HIS A 144 -24.03 -27.94 -6.69
CA HIS A 144 -23.44 -29.01 -5.87
C HIS A 144 -23.05 -28.46 -4.50
N ILE A 145 -23.29 -29.24 -3.45
CA ILE A 145 -22.81 -28.92 -2.11
C ILE A 145 -21.44 -29.58 -1.93
N LEU A 146 -20.41 -28.76 -1.68
CA LEU A 146 -19.06 -29.17 -1.32
C LEU A 146 -18.86 -28.94 0.18
N SER A 147 -18.13 -29.83 0.86
CA SER A 147 -17.69 -29.63 2.25
C SER A 147 -16.20 -29.34 2.28
N ASN A 148 -15.77 -28.29 2.99
CA ASN A 148 -14.34 -28.04 3.23
C ASN A 148 -13.85 -28.66 4.55
N GLU A 149 -12.53 -28.68 4.77
CA GLU A 149 -11.87 -29.21 5.98
C GLU A 149 -12.34 -28.56 7.29
N LYS A 150 -12.98 -27.38 7.21
CA LYS A 150 -13.53 -26.64 8.36
C LYS A 150 -15.04 -26.86 8.54
N ASN A 151 -15.61 -27.88 7.90
CA ASN A 151 -17.04 -28.21 7.95
C ASN A 151 -17.96 -27.07 7.45
N ARG A 152 -17.43 -26.13 6.64
CA ARG A 152 -18.25 -25.13 5.94
C ARG A 152 -18.72 -25.75 4.63
N TYR A 153 -20.00 -25.58 4.35
CA TYR A 153 -20.61 -26.09 3.14
C TYR A 153 -20.68 -24.96 2.10
N ILE A 154 -20.17 -25.26 0.92
CA ILE A 154 -20.07 -24.37 -0.23
C ILE A 154 -21.08 -24.86 -1.28
N VAL A 155 -21.85 -23.96 -1.84
CA VAL A 155 -22.76 -24.27 -2.95
C VAL A 155 -22.09 -23.80 -4.24
N ALA A 156 -21.62 -24.76 -5.03
CA ALA A 156 -20.98 -24.50 -6.31
C ALA A 156 -22.03 -24.44 -7.43
N VAL A 157 -21.99 -23.38 -8.24
CA VAL A 157 -22.87 -23.13 -9.39
C VAL A 157 -22.02 -22.67 -10.56
N GLY A 158 -21.69 -23.58 -11.49
CA GLY A 158 -20.67 -23.31 -12.51
C GLY A 158 -19.31 -23.05 -11.86
N GLU A 159 -18.69 -21.92 -12.18
CA GLU A 159 -17.41 -21.47 -11.59
C GLU A 159 -17.58 -20.66 -10.29
N LYS A 160 -18.82 -20.36 -9.88
CA LYS A 160 -19.10 -19.52 -8.71
C LYS A 160 -19.40 -20.37 -7.48
N ASN A 161 -18.78 -20.00 -6.36
CA ASN A 161 -19.03 -20.59 -5.05
C ASN A 161 -19.91 -19.67 -4.21
N TYR A 162 -20.84 -20.22 -3.45
CA TYR A 162 -21.72 -19.47 -2.53
C TYR A 162 -21.64 -20.04 -1.11
N THR A 163 -21.72 -19.17 -0.11
CA THR A 163 -21.63 -19.58 1.31
C THR A 163 -22.61 -18.80 2.20
N PHE A 164 -22.98 -19.43 3.32
CA PHE A 164 -23.78 -18.79 4.37
C PHE A 164 -22.88 -18.09 5.41
N ASN A 165 -23.33 -16.94 5.90
CA ASN A 165 -22.76 -16.20 7.03
C ASN A 165 -23.88 -15.79 8.01
N GLY A 166 -23.62 -15.87 9.32
CA GLY A 166 -24.47 -15.24 10.35
C GLY A 166 -25.48 -16.12 11.11
N ALA A 167 -25.80 -17.35 10.66
CA ALA A 167 -26.59 -18.30 11.47
C ALA A 167 -26.03 -19.72 11.53
N ILE A 168 -26.62 -20.49 12.44
CA ILE A 168 -26.45 -21.93 12.54
C ILE A 168 -27.28 -22.56 11.42
N ILE A 169 -26.57 -23.10 10.43
CA ILE A 169 -27.16 -23.86 9.32
C ILE A 169 -27.06 -25.34 9.66
N ASP A 170 -28.20 -26.03 9.69
CA ASP A 170 -28.23 -27.48 9.79
C ASP A 170 -28.23 -28.06 8.37
N TYR A 171 -27.04 -28.37 7.87
CA TYR A 171 -26.87 -28.91 6.52
C TYR A 171 -27.26 -30.39 6.41
N GLN A 172 -27.31 -31.13 7.53
CA GLN A 172 -27.76 -32.52 7.53
C GLN A 172 -29.27 -32.58 7.27
N ASN A 173 -30.03 -31.74 7.98
CA ASN A 173 -31.48 -31.66 7.87
C ASN A 173 -31.97 -30.57 6.90
N LYS A 174 -31.04 -29.80 6.32
CA LYS A 174 -31.26 -28.78 5.27
C LYS A 174 -32.22 -27.65 5.67
N TYR A 175 -31.97 -27.04 6.82
CA TYR A 175 -32.68 -25.83 7.24
C TYR A 175 -31.77 -24.76 7.86
N ILE A 176 -32.19 -23.51 7.74
CA ILE A 176 -31.61 -22.36 8.43
C ILE A 176 -32.32 -22.22 9.78
N ASN A 177 -31.57 -22.18 10.88
CA ASN A 177 -32.15 -21.85 12.19
C ASN A 177 -32.03 -20.34 12.46
N LEU A 178 -33.17 -19.64 12.49
CA LEU A 178 -33.28 -18.23 12.83
C LEU A 178 -33.79 -18.08 14.25
N LYS A 179 -32.90 -17.69 15.17
CA LYS A 179 -33.17 -17.59 16.61
C LYS A 179 -33.05 -16.16 17.13
N GLY A 180 -34.02 -15.75 17.94
CA GLY A 180 -34.06 -14.42 18.54
C GLY A 180 -34.79 -13.37 17.68
N ASN A 181 -35.08 -12.22 18.29
CA ASN A 181 -35.77 -11.13 17.58
C ASN A 181 -34.80 -10.47 16.58
N GLN A 182 -35.17 -10.37 15.30
CA GLN A 182 -34.35 -9.85 14.19
C GLN A 182 -33.17 -10.73 13.75
N ALA A 183 -33.27 -12.06 13.90
CA ALA A 183 -32.27 -13.00 13.39
C ALA A 183 -32.01 -12.79 11.88
N THR A 184 -30.75 -12.69 11.47
CA THR A 184 -30.37 -12.37 10.09
C THR A 184 -29.29 -13.33 9.58
N VAL A 185 -29.45 -13.76 8.33
CA VAL A 185 -28.52 -14.63 7.61
C VAL A 185 -28.17 -14.03 6.27
N ALA A 186 -26.90 -14.09 5.90
CA ALA A 186 -26.44 -13.75 4.57
C ALA A 186 -26.07 -15.02 3.80
N TYR A 187 -26.44 -15.08 2.52
CA TYR A 187 -26.07 -16.11 1.57
C TYR A 187 -25.63 -15.42 0.27
N GLY A 188 -24.36 -15.53 -0.08
CA GLY A 188 -23.79 -14.77 -1.20
C GLY A 188 -22.63 -15.48 -1.85
N GLN A 189 -22.25 -15.01 -3.04
CA GLN A 189 -21.08 -15.53 -3.75
C GLN A 189 -19.84 -15.30 -2.87
N GLU A 190 -18.99 -16.31 -2.74
CA GLU A 190 -17.65 -16.13 -2.17
C GLU A 190 -16.86 -15.26 -3.15
N PRO A 191 -16.35 -14.10 -2.73
CA PRO A 191 -15.55 -13.27 -3.62
C PRO A 191 -14.40 -14.11 -4.14
N GLU A 192 -14.22 -14.16 -5.47
CA GLU A 192 -12.97 -14.68 -6.02
C GLU A 192 -11.85 -13.79 -5.49
N LYS A 193 -11.15 -14.26 -4.46
CA LYS A 193 -9.85 -13.73 -4.13
C LYS A 193 -8.90 -14.22 -5.21
N LYS A 194 -8.93 -13.61 -6.40
CA LYS A 194 -7.69 -13.53 -7.18
C LYS A 194 -6.73 -12.77 -6.28
N GLY A 195 -5.90 -13.52 -5.56
CA GLY A 195 -4.81 -12.94 -4.78
C GLY A 195 -4.00 -12.08 -5.73
N PHE A 196 -3.60 -10.89 -5.27
CA PHE A 196 -2.70 -10.06 -6.04
C PHE A 196 -1.43 -10.87 -6.36
N SER A 197 -1.17 -11.09 -7.64
CA SER A 197 0.02 -11.80 -8.12
C SER A 197 0.93 -10.79 -8.80
N PRO A 198 2.03 -10.36 -8.16
CA PRO A 198 2.95 -9.37 -8.75
C PRO A 198 3.49 -9.81 -10.12
N GLY A 199 3.66 -11.12 -10.33
CA GLY A 199 4.14 -11.71 -11.58
C GLY A 199 3.30 -11.35 -12.81
N GLU A 200 2.00 -11.09 -12.64
CA GLU A 200 1.10 -10.66 -13.72
C GLU A 200 1.40 -9.23 -14.23
N PHE A 201 2.18 -8.46 -13.47
CA PHE A 201 2.51 -7.06 -13.74
C PHE A 201 3.97 -6.86 -14.14
N VAL A 202 4.72 -7.94 -14.42
CA VAL A 202 6.16 -7.87 -14.70
C VAL A 202 6.43 -7.80 -16.21
N LEU A 203 7.09 -6.73 -16.65
CA LEU A 203 7.65 -6.66 -17.99
C LEU A 203 8.86 -7.59 -18.15
N ALA A 204 8.99 -8.24 -19.30
CA ALA A 204 10.16 -9.08 -19.59
C ALA A 204 11.48 -8.31 -19.47
N SER A 205 11.51 -7.04 -19.91
CA SER A 205 12.68 -6.15 -19.80
C SER A 205 13.04 -5.76 -18.36
N ALA A 206 12.13 -5.93 -17.41
CA ALA A 206 12.40 -5.69 -15.99
C ALA A 206 13.17 -6.85 -15.34
N LEU A 207 13.01 -8.07 -15.85
CA LEU A 207 13.73 -9.26 -15.38
C LEU A 207 15.14 -9.34 -15.97
N ASP A 208 15.32 -8.85 -17.20
CA ASP A 208 16.62 -8.75 -17.84
C ASP A 208 17.43 -7.56 -17.27
N THR A 209 18.53 -7.88 -16.59
CA THR A 209 19.41 -6.87 -15.96
C THR A 209 20.07 -5.94 -16.99
N GLN A 210 20.44 -6.45 -18.16
CA GLN A 210 21.06 -5.64 -19.22
C GLN A 210 20.02 -4.73 -19.88
N ALA A 211 18.82 -5.24 -20.17
CA ALA A 211 17.73 -4.44 -20.75
C ALA A 211 17.30 -3.32 -19.79
N TYR A 212 17.08 -3.66 -18.51
CA TYR A 212 16.74 -2.69 -17.47
C TYR A 212 17.81 -1.60 -17.35
N THR A 213 19.08 -2.00 -17.19
CA THR A 213 20.20 -1.05 -17.07
C THR A 213 20.38 -0.21 -18.33
N GLY A 214 20.10 -0.78 -19.51
CA GLY A 214 20.11 -0.07 -20.79
C GLY A 214 19.06 1.05 -20.88
N VAL A 215 17.87 0.87 -20.31
CA VAL A 215 16.85 1.94 -20.22
C VAL A 215 17.32 3.05 -19.27
N ILE A 216 17.79 2.67 -18.08
CA ILE A 216 18.29 3.64 -17.09
C ILE A 216 19.44 4.48 -17.65
N ASN A 217 20.42 3.85 -18.31
CA ASN A 217 21.55 4.55 -18.90
C ASN A 217 21.16 5.50 -20.03
N ARG A 218 20.16 5.14 -20.85
CA ARG A 218 19.65 6.05 -21.89
C ARG A 218 18.99 7.28 -21.29
N TRP A 219 18.13 7.09 -20.30
CA TRP A 219 17.52 8.20 -19.56
C TRP A 219 18.57 9.09 -18.89
N LEU A 220 19.58 8.49 -18.25
CA LEU A 220 20.67 9.22 -17.61
C LEU A 220 21.45 10.11 -18.59
N THR A 221 21.75 9.60 -19.78
CA THR A 221 22.45 10.38 -20.81
C THR A 221 21.60 11.58 -21.25
N GLN A 222 20.29 11.40 -21.45
CA GLN A 222 19.38 12.48 -21.81
C GLN A 222 19.32 13.56 -20.72
N ALA A 223 19.11 13.15 -19.47
CA ALA A 223 19.04 14.05 -18.33
C ALA A 223 20.37 14.79 -18.10
N ALA A 224 21.50 14.09 -18.22
CA ALA A 224 22.82 14.67 -18.02
C ALA A 224 23.14 15.78 -19.04
N SER A 225 22.74 15.61 -20.30
CA SER A 225 22.91 16.66 -21.33
C SER A 225 22.11 17.93 -21.00
N ASP A 226 20.93 17.80 -20.40
CA ASP A 226 20.14 18.95 -19.96
C ASP A 226 20.76 19.63 -18.72
N TRP A 227 21.24 18.84 -17.76
CA TRP A 227 21.96 19.38 -16.60
C TRP A 227 23.21 20.13 -17.02
N GLU A 228 24.02 19.55 -17.92
CA GLU A 228 25.23 20.20 -18.45
C GLU A 228 24.91 21.53 -19.14
N ARG A 229 23.83 21.59 -19.93
CA ARG A 229 23.37 22.85 -20.53
C ARG A 229 22.96 23.87 -19.46
N SER A 230 22.28 23.41 -18.41
CA SER A 230 21.89 24.25 -17.28
C SER A 230 23.09 24.81 -16.51
N MET A 231 24.22 24.10 -16.50
CA MET A 231 25.48 24.57 -15.91
C MET A 231 26.07 25.77 -16.64
N ALA A 232 25.64 26.11 -17.86
CA ALA A 232 26.07 27.34 -18.53
C ALA A 232 25.33 28.61 -18.02
N GLY A 233 24.24 28.44 -17.27
CA GLY A 233 23.39 29.51 -16.77
C GLY A 233 23.38 29.61 -15.25
N ASN A 234 22.18 29.63 -14.67
CA ASN A 234 21.96 29.65 -13.23
C ASN A 234 21.27 28.35 -12.79
N PRO A 235 22.01 27.24 -12.62
CA PRO A 235 21.43 25.94 -12.29
C PRO A 235 20.85 25.95 -10.88
N SER A 236 19.76 25.22 -10.65
CA SER A 236 19.27 24.97 -9.30
C SER A 236 20.25 24.06 -8.54
N GLU A 237 20.20 24.08 -7.21
CA GLU A 237 21.04 23.18 -6.40
C GLU A 237 20.78 21.71 -6.75
N GLU A 238 19.53 21.30 -7.01
CA GLU A 238 19.22 19.93 -7.43
C GLU A 238 19.95 19.50 -8.71
N VAL A 239 19.99 20.39 -9.71
CA VAL A 239 20.71 20.13 -10.97
C VAL A 239 22.20 19.99 -10.73
N VAL A 240 22.79 20.88 -9.91
CA VAL A 240 24.21 20.79 -9.55
C VAL A 240 24.51 19.47 -8.83
N LEU A 241 23.65 19.07 -7.88
CA LEU A 241 23.81 17.79 -7.17
C LEU A 241 23.79 16.61 -8.12
N ALA A 242 22.79 16.54 -9.01
CA ALA A 242 22.66 15.45 -9.98
C ALA A 242 23.83 15.42 -10.98
N TYR A 243 24.21 16.57 -11.54
CA TYR A 243 25.30 16.70 -12.50
C TYR A 243 26.64 16.26 -11.92
N VAL A 244 27.04 16.80 -10.76
CA VAL A 244 28.33 16.47 -10.14
C VAL A 244 28.38 15.01 -9.72
N SER A 245 27.29 14.47 -9.16
CA SER A 245 27.20 13.05 -8.77
C SER A 245 27.30 12.13 -9.99
N PHE A 246 26.61 12.47 -11.09
CA PHE A 246 26.68 11.73 -12.33
C PHE A 246 28.09 11.78 -12.93
N ALA A 247 28.70 12.96 -12.99
CA ALA A 247 30.07 13.14 -13.48
C ALA A 247 31.07 12.36 -12.63
N ALA A 248 30.91 12.33 -11.31
CA ALA A 248 31.74 11.51 -10.42
C ALA A 248 31.71 10.03 -10.78
N ARG A 249 30.51 9.47 -11.03
CA ARG A 249 30.35 8.08 -11.49
C ARG A 249 30.97 7.80 -12.86
N LYS A 250 31.15 8.85 -13.68
CA LYS A 250 31.80 8.77 -15.00
C LYS A 250 33.30 9.09 -14.96
N GLY A 251 33.88 9.35 -13.78
CA GLY A 251 35.30 9.72 -13.65
C GLY A 251 35.61 11.19 -13.99
N ASN A 252 34.59 12.02 -14.15
CA ASN A 252 34.69 13.42 -14.58
C ASN A 252 34.44 14.43 -13.45
N TYR A 253 34.61 14.03 -12.19
CA TYR A 253 34.31 14.85 -11.01
C TYR A 253 35.00 16.22 -11.04
N ARG A 254 36.32 16.23 -11.25
CA ARG A 254 37.13 17.47 -11.30
C ARG A 254 36.58 18.49 -12.29
N SER A 255 36.26 18.01 -13.49
CA SER A 255 35.68 18.85 -14.55
C SER A 255 34.35 19.43 -14.08
N ALA A 256 33.43 18.60 -13.59
CA ALA A 256 32.11 19.05 -13.15
C ALA A 256 32.15 20.05 -11.98
N THR A 257 33.03 19.82 -10.99
CA THR A 257 33.21 20.78 -9.91
C THR A 257 33.85 22.08 -10.37
N GLY A 258 34.78 22.01 -11.35
CA GLY A 258 35.47 23.17 -11.90
C GLY A 258 34.63 24.02 -12.84
N THR A 259 33.65 23.42 -13.53
CA THR A 259 32.73 24.11 -14.44
C THR A 259 31.46 24.61 -13.75
N THR A 260 31.31 24.38 -12.45
CA THR A 260 30.16 24.89 -11.69
C THR A 260 30.18 26.42 -11.64
N PRO A 261 29.10 27.12 -12.07
CA PRO A 261 29.10 28.57 -12.19
C PRO A 261 29.41 29.30 -10.87
N ALA A 262 30.26 30.34 -10.97
CA ALA A 262 30.51 31.25 -9.85
C ALA A 262 29.19 31.86 -9.31
N ALA A 263 28.24 32.17 -10.20
CA ALA A 263 26.92 32.65 -9.84
C ALA A 263 26.22 31.69 -8.85
N PHE A 264 26.29 30.37 -9.06
CA PHE A 264 25.78 29.39 -8.11
C PHE A 264 26.62 29.35 -6.83
N LEU A 265 27.96 29.26 -6.96
CA LEU A 265 28.90 29.14 -5.84
C LEU A 265 28.81 30.29 -4.83
N GLU A 266 28.52 31.50 -5.32
CA GLU A 266 28.41 32.73 -4.54
C GLU A 266 26.96 33.08 -4.16
N SER A 267 25.97 32.45 -4.79
CA SER A 267 24.55 32.71 -4.51
C SER A 267 24.12 32.31 -3.09
N GLY A 268 23.03 32.93 -2.63
CA GLY A 268 22.23 32.45 -1.50
C GLY A 268 21.37 31.23 -1.82
N GLN A 269 21.40 30.69 -3.05
CA GLN A 269 20.66 29.48 -3.42
C GLN A 269 21.34 28.20 -2.92
N ARG A 270 22.61 28.27 -2.53
CA ARG A 270 23.33 27.14 -1.92
C ARG A 270 22.84 26.87 -0.50
N SER A 271 22.41 25.65 -0.25
CA SER A 271 22.15 25.15 1.08
C SER A 271 23.31 24.29 1.59
N TYR A 272 23.12 23.60 2.71
CA TYR A 272 24.06 22.60 3.18
C TYR A 272 24.22 21.42 2.20
N ARG A 273 23.26 21.21 1.28
CA ARG A 273 23.23 20.00 0.46
C ARG A 273 24.45 19.89 -0.46
N SER A 274 24.81 20.98 -1.13
CA SER A 274 25.98 21.05 -2.01
C SER A 274 27.34 21.17 -1.28
N SER A 275 27.33 21.24 0.06
CA SER A 275 28.56 21.41 0.85
C SER A 275 29.54 20.26 0.71
N ALA A 276 29.07 19.03 0.43
CA ALA A 276 29.93 17.87 0.23
C ALA A 276 30.85 17.98 -1.00
N PHE A 277 30.47 18.84 -1.97
CA PHE A 277 31.26 19.12 -3.16
C PHE A 277 32.05 20.43 -3.07
N PHE A 278 31.44 21.46 -2.49
CA PHE A 278 31.94 22.84 -2.60
C PHE A 278 32.23 23.53 -1.26
N GLY A 279 32.30 22.77 -0.16
CA GLY A 279 32.63 23.29 1.17
C GLY A 279 31.63 24.34 1.69
N ARG A 280 32.17 25.36 2.36
CA ARG A 280 31.46 26.31 3.25
C ARG A 280 30.88 25.58 4.47
N LEU A 281 31.66 24.68 5.06
CA LEU A 281 31.20 23.73 6.07
C LEU A 281 30.66 24.40 7.34
N ASP A 282 31.22 25.53 7.76
CA ASP A 282 30.69 26.29 8.90
C ASP A 282 29.26 26.82 8.64
N GLY A 283 29.03 27.40 7.45
CA GLY A 283 27.70 27.85 7.03
C GLY A 283 26.75 26.68 6.77
N ALA A 284 27.26 25.60 6.17
CA ALA A 284 26.51 24.38 5.91
C ALA A 284 26.07 23.70 7.21
N LEU A 285 26.92 23.67 8.24
CA LEU A 285 26.57 23.12 9.55
C LEU A 285 25.38 23.88 10.15
N ARG A 286 25.43 25.23 10.17
CA ARG A 286 24.31 26.04 10.67
C ARG A 286 23.02 25.78 9.91
N GLY A 287 23.09 25.74 8.58
CA GLY A 287 21.93 25.46 7.72
C GLY A 287 21.38 24.05 7.94
N PHE A 288 22.27 23.05 8.06
CA PHE A 288 21.90 21.67 8.34
C PHE A 288 21.21 21.54 9.70
N VAL A 289 21.80 22.08 10.77
CA VAL A 289 21.24 21.99 12.13
C VAL A 289 19.85 22.62 12.22
N ALA A 290 19.64 23.77 11.57
CA ALA A 290 18.33 24.42 11.52
C ALA A 290 17.30 23.55 10.78
N ALA A 291 17.64 23.05 9.58
CA ALA A 291 16.75 22.21 8.80
C ALA A 291 16.45 20.86 9.49
N ASP A 292 17.45 20.26 10.11
CA ASP A 292 17.31 18.98 10.82
C ASP A 292 16.43 19.11 12.07
N ARG A 293 16.61 20.20 12.84
CA ARG A 293 15.76 20.50 14.01
C ARG A 293 14.30 20.70 13.60
N GLU A 294 14.05 21.42 12.51
CA GLU A 294 12.70 21.62 11.98
C GLU A 294 12.08 20.29 11.54
N TYR A 295 12.83 19.49 10.77
CA TYR A 295 12.38 18.21 10.25
C TYR A 295 12.07 17.20 11.36
N LEU A 296 13.00 16.96 12.28
CA LEU A 296 12.80 16.05 13.42
C LEU A 296 11.72 16.56 14.39
N GLY A 297 11.63 17.89 14.59
CA GLY A 297 10.56 18.49 15.38
C GLY A 297 9.17 18.25 14.79
N ARG A 298 9.04 18.29 13.46
CA ARG A 298 7.79 17.93 12.76
C ARG A 298 7.45 16.45 12.95
N LEU A 299 8.43 15.54 12.77
CA LEU A 299 8.20 14.11 13.00
C LEU A 299 7.78 13.83 14.45
N SER A 300 8.43 14.49 15.42
CA SER A 300 8.09 14.35 16.83
C SER A 300 6.66 14.81 17.14
N ARG A 301 6.22 15.94 16.58
CA ARG A 301 4.81 16.37 16.71
C ARG A 301 3.84 15.35 16.12
N MET A 302 4.11 14.85 14.92
CA MET A 302 3.25 13.85 14.28
C MET A 302 3.14 12.56 15.11
N ILE A 303 4.23 12.09 15.72
CA ILE A 303 4.22 10.91 16.60
C ILE A 303 3.39 11.16 17.86
N ASN A 304 3.64 12.30 18.53
CA ASN A 304 2.95 12.67 19.77
C ASN A 304 1.45 12.88 19.57
N GLU A 305 1.07 13.49 18.45
CA GLU A 305 -0.32 13.74 18.06
C GLU A 305 -0.98 12.52 17.41
N LYS A 306 -0.26 11.40 17.28
CA LYS A 306 -0.73 10.13 16.68
C LYS A 306 -1.22 10.27 15.24
N VAL A 307 -0.57 11.14 14.48
CA VAL A 307 -0.86 11.38 13.05
C VAL A 307 -0.34 10.22 12.22
N THR A 308 -1.24 9.43 11.62
CA THR A 308 -0.89 8.22 10.86
C THR A 308 -0.13 8.49 9.57
N GLU A 309 -0.27 9.70 9.02
CA GLU A 309 0.40 10.19 7.82
C GLU A 309 1.92 10.22 7.99
N ILE A 310 2.45 10.10 9.21
CA ILE A 310 3.89 9.92 9.42
C ILE A 310 4.42 8.69 8.70
N LEU A 311 3.58 7.66 8.50
CA LEU A 311 3.97 6.49 7.72
C LEU A 311 4.23 6.82 6.25
N ALA A 312 3.78 7.96 5.74
CA ALA A 312 4.13 8.41 4.40
C ALA A 312 5.54 9.03 4.33
N GLU A 313 6.25 9.23 5.45
CA GLU A 313 7.61 9.77 5.44
C GLU A 313 8.61 8.76 4.85
N PRO A 314 9.38 9.14 3.82
CA PRO A 314 10.43 8.29 3.28
C PRO A 314 11.49 7.96 4.33
N GLU A 315 11.96 6.71 4.34
CA GLU A 315 13.04 6.26 5.21
C GLU A 315 12.83 6.57 6.70
N LEU A 316 11.58 6.57 7.18
CA LEU A 316 11.22 6.97 8.55
C LEU A 316 12.06 6.27 9.62
N ILE A 317 12.14 4.93 9.58
CA ILE A 317 12.89 4.16 10.58
C ILE A 317 14.39 4.46 10.52
N ARG A 318 14.96 4.61 9.32
CA ARG A 318 16.35 5.02 9.17
C ARG A 318 16.59 6.40 9.77
N THR A 319 15.75 7.38 9.42
CA THR A 319 15.84 8.75 9.95
C THR A 319 15.83 8.76 11.47
N LEU A 320 14.87 8.10 12.10
CA LEU A 320 14.75 8.11 13.56
C LEU A 320 15.82 7.27 14.25
N SER A 321 16.32 6.21 13.62
CA SER A 321 17.39 5.39 14.19
C SER A 321 18.75 6.11 14.15
N VAL A 322 19.01 6.87 13.08
CA VAL A 322 20.30 7.57 12.87
C VAL A 322 20.33 8.94 13.56
N ARG A 323 19.21 9.68 13.54
CA ARG A 323 19.16 11.08 14.01
C ARG A 323 18.10 11.35 15.09
N GLY A 324 17.17 10.43 15.30
CA GLY A 324 16.14 10.55 16.34
C GLY A 324 16.64 10.11 17.71
N SER A 325 15.75 10.20 18.70
CA SER A 325 15.99 9.63 20.03
C SER A 325 15.36 8.24 20.14
N LYS A 326 15.89 7.39 21.02
CA LYS A 326 15.29 6.08 21.31
C LYS A 326 13.83 6.20 21.74
N ALA A 327 13.54 7.16 22.62
CA ALA A 327 12.18 7.43 23.10
C ALA A 327 11.21 7.73 21.94
N LEU A 328 11.65 8.52 20.95
CA LEU A 328 10.82 8.85 19.81
C LEU A 328 10.52 7.63 18.93
N VAL A 329 11.46 6.69 18.80
CA VAL A 329 11.20 5.43 18.10
C VAL A 329 10.23 4.56 18.90
N ASP A 330 10.39 4.47 20.22
CA ASP A 330 9.50 3.69 21.08
C ASP A 330 8.04 4.23 21.04
N GLU A 331 7.88 5.56 20.98
CA GLU A 331 6.58 6.21 20.75
C GLU A 331 6.01 5.89 19.36
N LEU A 332 6.85 5.91 18.30
CA LEU A 332 6.43 5.48 16.96
C LEU A 332 5.97 4.01 16.97
N VAL A 333 6.67 3.11 17.67
CA VAL A 333 6.27 1.71 17.81
C VAL A 333 4.88 1.61 18.43
N SER A 334 4.62 2.38 19.50
CA SER A 334 3.30 2.41 20.13
C SER A 334 2.22 2.93 19.18
N LEU A 335 2.53 3.95 18.37
CA LEU A 335 1.62 4.46 17.34
C LEU A 335 1.30 3.37 16.32
N VAL A 336 2.32 2.74 15.71
CA VAL A 336 2.16 1.71 14.68
C VAL A 336 1.36 0.51 15.19
N LYS A 337 1.60 0.09 16.43
CA LYS A 337 0.82 -1.00 17.07
C LYS A 337 -0.67 -0.64 17.16
N GLY A 338 -1.01 0.63 17.38
CA GLY A 338 -2.39 1.12 17.48
C GLY A 338 -3.11 1.38 16.15
N ILE A 339 -2.44 1.36 15.00
CA ILE A 339 -3.06 1.68 13.70
C ILE A 339 -4.01 0.59 13.25
N ASP A 340 -5.28 0.90 12.98
CA ASP A 340 -6.18 -0.04 12.31
C ASP A 340 -5.68 -0.27 10.86
N PRO A 341 -5.36 -1.52 10.45
CA PRO A 341 -4.92 -1.79 9.09
C PRO A 341 -5.89 -1.26 8.02
N SER A 342 -7.20 -1.25 8.30
CA SER A 342 -8.21 -0.82 7.33
C SER A 342 -8.14 0.67 6.97
N THR A 343 -7.43 1.50 7.77
CA THR A 343 -7.28 2.93 7.52
C THR A 343 -6.07 3.28 6.66
N LEU A 344 -5.30 2.28 6.20
CA LEU A 344 -4.13 2.51 5.37
C LEU A 344 -4.51 3.15 4.03
N THR A 345 -3.79 4.20 3.68
CA THR A 345 -3.88 4.90 2.39
C THR A 345 -2.76 4.42 1.46
N PRO A 346 -2.82 4.69 0.15
CA PRO A 346 -1.71 4.38 -0.76
C PRO A 346 -0.34 4.90 -0.29
N THR A 347 -0.27 6.15 0.17
CA THR A 347 0.99 6.79 0.61
C THR A 347 1.55 6.16 1.87
N THR A 348 0.71 5.91 2.87
CA THR A 348 1.13 5.24 4.11
C THR A 348 1.49 3.77 3.87
N SER A 349 0.81 3.11 2.93
CA SER A 349 1.11 1.72 2.55
C SER A 349 2.52 1.56 1.95
N VAL A 350 2.97 2.49 1.09
CA VAL A 350 4.35 2.47 0.57
C VAL A 350 5.35 2.54 1.73
N GLY A 351 5.15 3.46 2.67
CA GLY A 351 6.06 3.56 3.81
C GLY A 351 5.96 2.39 4.78
N VAL A 352 4.82 1.71 4.93
CA VAL A 352 4.76 0.42 5.65
C VAL A 352 5.72 -0.59 5.02
N ILE A 353 5.69 -0.74 3.69
CA ILE A 353 6.56 -1.69 2.99
C ILE A 353 8.04 -1.31 3.10
N GLU A 354 8.38 -0.03 2.97
CA GLU A 354 9.75 0.47 3.20
C GLU A 354 10.21 0.14 4.63
N ASN A 355 9.39 0.45 5.64
CA ASN A 355 9.77 0.32 7.04
C ASN A 355 9.76 -1.13 7.53
N VAL A 356 9.02 -2.05 6.90
CA VAL A 356 9.20 -3.50 7.14
C VAL A 356 10.65 -3.91 6.89
N VAL A 357 11.25 -3.42 5.80
CA VAL A 357 12.64 -3.75 5.45
C VAL A 357 13.63 -2.96 6.31
N LEU A 358 13.43 -1.65 6.45
CA LEU A 358 14.35 -0.79 7.21
C LEU A 358 14.37 -1.16 8.70
N TRP A 359 13.27 -1.67 9.26
CA TRP A 359 13.26 -2.16 10.64
C TRP A 359 14.30 -3.27 10.84
N LYS A 360 14.33 -4.27 9.96
CA LYS A 360 15.32 -5.35 10.04
C LYS A 360 16.76 -4.82 9.93
N GLN A 361 16.98 -3.80 9.09
CA GLN A 361 18.31 -3.20 8.90
C GLN A 361 18.80 -2.41 10.14
N TYR A 362 17.93 -1.60 10.75
CA TYR A 362 18.33 -0.67 11.83
C TYR A 362 18.03 -1.17 13.24
N ARG A 363 17.11 -2.14 13.39
CA ARG A 363 16.67 -2.70 14.68
C ARG A 363 16.95 -4.20 14.82
N GLY A 364 17.49 -4.83 13.77
CA GLY A 364 17.95 -6.21 13.82
C GLY A 364 16.81 -7.19 14.12
N SER A 365 16.92 -7.87 15.27
CA SER A 365 16.01 -8.94 15.71
C SER A 365 14.82 -8.46 16.56
N GLU A 366 14.69 -7.15 16.81
CA GLU A 366 13.53 -6.61 17.53
C GLU A 366 12.22 -6.91 16.78
N GLU A 367 11.13 -7.13 17.53
CA GLU A 367 9.79 -7.34 16.96
C GLU A 367 9.42 -6.17 16.04
N ASN A 368 9.16 -6.49 14.76
CA ASN A 368 8.82 -5.49 13.76
C ASN A 368 7.34 -5.09 13.86
N PRO A 369 7.01 -3.87 14.31
CA PRO A 369 5.61 -3.46 14.48
C PRO A 369 4.86 -3.28 13.16
N PHE A 370 5.58 -3.15 12.03
CA PHE A 370 4.98 -2.95 10.71
C PHE A 370 4.48 -4.25 10.07
N GLU A 371 4.95 -5.42 10.52
CA GLU A 371 4.57 -6.72 9.94
C GLU A 371 3.05 -6.96 9.95
N ARG A 372 2.37 -6.51 11.01
CA ARG A 372 0.90 -6.62 11.13
C ARG A 372 0.12 -5.79 10.10
N LEU A 373 0.76 -4.79 9.50
CA LEU A 373 0.16 -3.88 8.52
C LEU A 373 0.48 -4.30 7.08
N LYS A 374 1.49 -5.17 6.91
CA LYS A 374 2.07 -5.54 5.61
C LYS A 374 1.04 -6.08 4.62
N GLU A 375 0.25 -7.08 5.02
CA GLU A 375 -0.73 -7.71 4.10
C GLU A 375 -1.75 -6.69 3.57
N GLN A 376 -2.25 -5.84 4.46
CA GLN A 376 -3.19 -4.79 4.10
C GLN A 376 -2.53 -3.69 3.26
N ALA A 377 -1.29 -3.31 3.56
CA ALA A 377 -0.52 -2.36 2.75
C ALA A 377 -0.33 -2.88 1.31
N LEU A 378 0.04 -4.16 1.14
CA LEU A 378 0.17 -4.79 -0.17
C LEU A 378 -1.17 -4.85 -0.92
N PHE A 379 -2.27 -5.12 -0.21
CA PHE A 379 -3.62 -5.08 -0.80
C PHE A 379 -4.00 -3.67 -1.29
N VAL A 380 -3.74 -2.64 -0.49
CA VAL A 380 -3.98 -1.24 -0.88
C VAL A 380 -3.13 -0.86 -2.10
N ILE A 381 -1.84 -1.21 -2.10
CA ILE A 381 -0.92 -0.98 -3.22
C ILE A 381 -1.44 -1.64 -4.49
N ALA A 382 -1.84 -2.91 -4.41
CA ALA A 382 -2.39 -3.65 -5.55
C ALA A 382 -3.58 -2.94 -6.19
N GLY A 383 -4.48 -2.38 -5.36
CA GLY A 383 -5.64 -1.62 -5.82
C GLY A 383 -5.29 -0.30 -6.55
N THR A 384 -4.07 0.19 -6.44
CA THR A 384 -3.62 1.40 -7.16
C THR A 384 -3.05 1.11 -8.54
N LEU A 385 -2.69 -0.13 -8.84
CA LEU A 385 -1.97 -0.44 -10.08
C LEU A 385 -2.93 -0.48 -11.26
N LYS A 386 -2.59 0.26 -12.32
CA LYS A 386 -3.23 0.12 -13.63
C LYS A 386 -2.21 -0.41 -14.63
N VAL A 387 -2.70 -1.24 -15.54
CA VAL A 387 -1.91 -1.89 -16.59
C VAL A 387 -2.44 -1.49 -17.97
N THR A 388 -1.55 -1.23 -18.91
CA THR A 388 -1.90 -1.06 -20.33
C THR A 388 -1.95 -2.41 -21.04
N THR A 389 -2.54 -2.47 -22.24
CA THR A 389 -2.52 -3.70 -23.06
C THR A 389 -1.10 -4.12 -23.45
N GLU A 390 -0.14 -3.20 -23.47
CA GLU A 390 1.29 -3.45 -23.68
C GLU A 390 2.04 -3.91 -22.41
N GLY A 391 1.35 -4.06 -21.29
CA GLY A 391 1.93 -4.53 -20.02
C GLY A 391 2.68 -3.46 -19.23
N LYS A 392 2.61 -2.17 -19.61
CA LYS A 392 3.15 -1.08 -18.77
C LYS A 392 2.29 -0.90 -17.54
N VAL A 393 2.90 -0.54 -16.42
CA VAL A 393 2.21 -0.40 -15.13
C VAL A 393 2.53 0.93 -14.48
N LEU A 394 1.52 1.66 -14.04
CA LEU A 394 1.66 2.86 -13.21
C LEU A 394 0.73 2.76 -12.00
N ALA A 395 1.08 3.48 -10.94
CA ALA A 395 0.27 3.56 -9.73
C ALA A 395 -0.60 4.82 -9.71
N PHE A 396 -1.88 4.61 -9.42
CA PHE A 396 -2.95 5.61 -9.33
C PHE A 396 -3.41 5.69 -7.87
N PRO A 397 -2.69 6.42 -6.99
CA PRO A 397 -3.08 6.56 -5.59
C PRO A 397 -4.41 7.34 -5.43
N ALA A 398 -4.84 8.05 -6.48
CA ALA A 398 -6.12 8.74 -6.58
C ALA A 398 -6.72 8.54 -7.98
N SER A 399 -7.32 9.56 -8.59
CA SER A 399 -7.92 9.47 -9.93
C SER A 399 -6.88 9.38 -11.05
N GLN A 400 -5.73 10.03 -10.89
CA GLN A 400 -4.63 10.08 -11.85
C GLN A 400 -3.42 9.27 -11.37
N GLY A 401 -2.60 8.82 -12.32
CA GLY A 401 -1.35 8.15 -12.04
C GLY A 401 -0.32 9.17 -11.59
N ASP A 402 0.32 8.96 -10.43
CA ASP A 402 1.33 9.88 -9.88
C ASP A 402 2.72 9.28 -10.12
N LEU A 403 3.56 9.99 -10.86
CA LEU A 403 4.85 9.47 -11.30
C LEU A 403 5.89 9.49 -10.19
N LEU A 404 5.85 10.45 -9.27
CA LEU A 404 6.75 10.46 -8.12
C LEU A 404 6.38 9.33 -7.14
N PHE A 405 5.08 9.14 -6.92
CA PHE A 405 4.57 8.00 -6.15
C PHE A 405 4.96 6.68 -6.81
N THR A 406 4.80 6.57 -8.14
CA THR A 406 5.16 5.36 -8.89
C THR A 406 6.65 5.03 -8.75
N MET A 407 7.53 6.03 -8.86
CA MET A 407 8.98 5.85 -8.67
C MET A 407 9.32 5.38 -7.26
N ARG A 408 8.73 6.02 -6.23
CA ARG A 408 8.93 5.63 -4.84
C ARG A 408 8.42 4.21 -4.56
N LEU A 409 7.22 3.87 -5.02
CA LEU A 409 6.66 2.53 -4.90
C LEU A 409 7.56 1.51 -5.60
N GLY A 410 8.05 1.82 -6.80
CA GLY A 410 9.02 0.99 -7.51
C GLY A 410 10.25 0.66 -6.66
N ASN A 411 10.85 1.68 -6.05
CA ASN A 411 11.99 1.52 -5.13
C ASN A 411 11.64 0.68 -3.90
N ALA A 412 10.50 0.95 -3.26
CA ALA A 412 10.04 0.21 -2.09
C ALA A 412 9.84 -1.28 -2.39
N LEU A 413 9.26 -1.61 -3.55
CA LEU A 413 9.04 -3.00 -3.96
C LEU A 413 10.34 -3.71 -4.36
N VAL A 414 11.29 -3.01 -5.00
CA VAL A 414 12.64 -3.57 -5.25
C VAL A 414 13.35 -3.86 -3.93
N LEU A 415 13.31 -2.92 -2.97
CA LEU A 415 13.91 -3.10 -1.65
C LEU A 415 13.27 -4.27 -0.90
N TYR A 416 11.93 -4.35 -0.89
CA TYR A 416 11.17 -5.43 -0.29
C TYR A 416 11.47 -6.80 -0.92
N GLY A 417 11.39 -6.90 -2.24
CA GLY A 417 11.67 -8.13 -2.97
C GLY A 417 13.11 -8.61 -2.76
N THR A 418 14.08 -7.68 -2.71
CA THR A 418 15.49 -8.01 -2.45
C THR A 418 15.70 -8.53 -1.02
N SER A 419 15.11 -7.88 -0.01
CA SER A 419 15.25 -8.28 1.40
C SER A 419 14.57 -9.62 1.72
N THR A 420 13.55 -9.99 0.96
CA THR A 420 12.75 -11.21 1.15
C THR A 420 13.08 -12.33 0.16
N GLY A 421 13.88 -12.05 -0.87
CA GLY A 421 14.22 -13.02 -1.92
C GLY A 421 13.09 -13.31 -2.91
N LEU A 422 12.12 -12.40 -3.05
CA LEU A 422 10.95 -12.59 -3.92
C LEU A 422 11.12 -11.87 -5.27
N SER A 423 11.44 -12.63 -6.32
CA SER A 423 11.75 -12.11 -7.67
C SER A 423 10.62 -11.29 -8.30
N ASP A 424 9.37 -11.69 -8.12
CA ASP A 424 8.23 -11.04 -8.79
C ASP A 424 8.02 -9.62 -8.25
N TRP A 425 8.31 -9.39 -6.98
CA TRP A 425 8.27 -8.04 -6.38
C TRP A 425 9.40 -7.15 -6.90
N ILE A 426 10.60 -7.72 -7.10
CA ILE A 426 11.70 -7.02 -7.75
C ILE A 426 11.31 -6.66 -9.20
N GLY A 427 10.73 -7.62 -9.93
CA GLY A 427 10.27 -7.44 -11.31
C GLY A 427 9.19 -6.38 -11.44
N LEU A 428 8.21 -6.36 -10.52
CA LEU A 428 7.16 -5.35 -10.48
C LEU A 428 7.74 -3.96 -10.16
N GLY A 429 8.60 -3.87 -9.15
CA GLY A 429 9.24 -2.60 -8.78
C GLY A 429 10.03 -1.99 -9.94
N LYS A 430 10.81 -2.81 -10.65
CA LYS A 430 11.51 -2.41 -11.89
C LYS A 430 10.54 -2.06 -13.03
N THR A 431 9.42 -2.78 -13.16
CA THR A 431 8.40 -2.49 -14.18
C THR A 431 7.77 -1.10 -13.98
N LEU A 432 7.46 -0.73 -12.73
CA LEU A 432 6.95 0.61 -12.39
C LEU A 432 7.94 1.70 -12.80
N GLN A 433 9.22 1.52 -12.48
CA GLN A 433 10.28 2.47 -12.86
C GLN A 433 10.42 2.58 -14.38
N LEU A 434 10.49 1.46 -15.11
CA LEU A 434 10.60 1.45 -16.57
C LEU A 434 9.37 2.09 -17.25
N SER A 435 8.18 1.82 -16.71
CA SER A 435 6.93 2.39 -17.24
C SER A 435 6.88 3.91 -17.03
N ALA A 436 7.27 4.40 -15.84
CA ALA A 436 7.38 5.82 -15.56
C ALA A 436 8.41 6.50 -16.48
N LEU A 437 9.62 5.93 -16.60
CA LEU A 437 10.68 6.46 -17.47
C LEU A 437 10.31 6.45 -18.94
N SER A 438 9.41 5.57 -19.39
CA SER A 438 8.92 5.60 -20.77
C SER A 438 8.12 6.86 -21.13
N LEU A 439 7.72 7.66 -20.12
CA LEU A 439 7.02 8.93 -20.29
C LEU A 439 7.94 10.16 -20.18
N SER A 440 9.26 9.96 -20.04
CA SER A 440 10.19 11.08 -19.94
C SER A 440 10.25 11.88 -21.24
N ASP A 441 10.32 13.20 -21.11
CA ASP A 441 10.60 14.09 -22.24
C ASP A 441 12.08 14.01 -22.68
N PRO A 442 12.48 14.71 -23.77
CA PRO A 442 13.87 14.70 -24.24
C PRO A 442 14.92 15.20 -23.23
N ASN A 443 14.51 15.94 -22.19
CA ASN A 443 15.38 16.41 -21.11
C ASN A 443 15.38 15.45 -19.90
N GLY A 444 14.74 14.28 -20.04
CA GLY A 444 14.61 13.29 -18.98
C GLY A 444 13.60 13.65 -17.89
N SER A 445 12.82 14.73 -18.04
CA SER A 445 11.82 15.12 -17.04
C SER A 445 10.55 14.30 -17.19
N LEU A 446 9.91 13.99 -16.07
CA LEU A 446 8.66 13.21 -16.05
C LEU A 446 7.45 14.15 -15.99
N PRO A 447 6.30 13.80 -16.60
CA PRO A 447 5.05 14.44 -16.23
C PRO A 447 4.74 14.17 -14.75
N GLN A 448 4.09 15.12 -14.08
CA GLN A 448 3.68 14.92 -12.69
C GLN A 448 2.60 13.84 -12.58
N TYR A 449 1.64 13.87 -13.52
CA TYR A 449 0.54 12.93 -13.58
C TYR A 449 0.42 12.27 -14.96
N ALA A 450 -0.19 11.09 -14.98
CA ALA A 450 -0.55 10.38 -16.20
C ALA A 450 -1.96 9.80 -16.13
N GLU A 451 -2.56 9.63 -17.30
CA GLU A 451 -3.84 8.96 -17.50
C GLU A 451 -3.65 7.78 -18.45
N ILE A 452 -4.57 6.82 -18.40
CA ILE A 452 -4.61 5.75 -19.37
C ILE A 452 -5.36 6.25 -20.62
N SER A 453 -4.82 5.99 -21.80
CA SER A 453 -5.48 6.34 -23.06
C SER A 453 -6.83 5.63 -23.18
N ASN A 454 -7.76 6.20 -23.97
CA ASN A 454 -9.11 5.67 -24.12
C ASN A 454 -9.14 4.22 -24.65
N ASP A 455 -8.18 3.88 -25.51
CA ASP A 455 -7.98 2.54 -26.08
C ASP A 455 -7.15 1.61 -25.17
N LYS A 456 -6.71 2.11 -24.00
CA LYS A 456 -5.92 1.40 -22.97
C LYS A 456 -4.56 0.90 -23.43
N THR A 457 -4.04 1.40 -24.55
CA THR A 457 -2.75 0.99 -25.11
C THR A 457 -1.56 1.66 -24.43
N ALA A 458 -1.73 2.91 -23.97
CA ALA A 458 -0.65 3.70 -23.43
C ALA A 458 -1.06 4.49 -22.18
N PHE A 459 -0.04 4.91 -21.43
CA PHE A 459 -0.17 6.02 -20.52
C PHE A 459 0.18 7.31 -21.25
N ILE A 460 -0.58 8.36 -21.00
CA ILE A 460 -0.37 9.69 -21.57
C ILE A 460 -0.19 10.71 -20.44
N PRO A 461 0.68 11.72 -20.60
CA PRO A 461 0.80 12.82 -19.64
C PRO A 461 -0.56 13.48 -19.37
N ALA A 462 -0.85 13.75 -18.10
CA ALA A 462 -2.03 14.48 -17.66
C ALA A 462 -1.60 15.83 -17.05
N GLY A 463 -2.08 16.92 -17.67
CA GLY A 463 -1.70 18.29 -17.30
C GLY A 463 -0.29 18.70 -17.74
N GLU A 464 0.12 19.90 -17.34
CA GLU A 464 1.38 20.52 -17.76
C GLU A 464 2.52 20.37 -16.74
N GLY A 465 2.23 19.92 -15.52
CA GLY A 465 3.21 19.80 -14.44
C GLY A 465 4.34 18.83 -14.80
N ARG A 466 5.59 19.23 -14.52
CA ARG A 466 6.80 18.44 -14.78
C ARG A 466 7.63 18.26 -13.51
N ILE A 467 8.21 17.07 -13.39
CA ILE A 467 9.18 16.72 -12.38
C ILE A 467 10.55 16.70 -13.07
N GLY A 468 11.41 17.67 -12.73
CA GLY A 468 12.75 17.76 -13.28
C GLY A 468 13.58 16.52 -12.97
N ALA A 469 14.35 16.03 -13.95
CA ALA A 469 15.14 14.80 -13.85
C ALA A 469 16.08 14.75 -12.61
N ALA A 470 16.62 15.90 -12.22
CA ALA A 470 17.52 16.02 -11.08
C ALA A 470 16.87 15.64 -9.73
N ARG A 471 15.55 15.83 -9.59
CA ARG A 471 14.80 15.62 -8.34
C ARG A 471 14.69 14.15 -7.94
N PHE A 472 14.79 13.24 -8.90
CA PHE A 472 14.67 11.79 -8.67
C PHE A 472 15.91 11.01 -9.15
N TYR A 473 17.01 11.70 -9.46
CA TYR A 473 18.28 11.08 -9.83
C TYR A 473 18.78 10.03 -8.82
N ALA A 474 18.81 10.39 -7.53
CA ALA A 474 19.25 9.49 -6.46
C ALA A 474 18.29 8.31 -6.25
N GLN A 475 16.99 8.52 -6.53
CA GLN A 475 15.99 7.44 -6.46
C GLN A 475 16.22 6.37 -7.53
N ILE A 476 16.82 6.71 -8.68
CA ILE A 476 17.09 5.76 -9.76
C ILE A 476 18.48 5.14 -9.62
N THR A 477 19.47 5.96 -9.31
CA THR A 477 20.87 5.57 -9.37
C THR A 477 21.42 5.12 -8.01
N GLY A 478 20.64 5.29 -6.95
CA GLY A 478 21.11 5.16 -5.57
C GLY A 478 22.07 6.30 -5.20
N ASP A 479 22.83 6.04 -4.16
CA ASP A 479 23.38 7.09 -3.32
C ASP A 479 24.88 7.36 -3.51
N LEU A 480 25.59 6.52 -4.26
CA LEU A 480 27.03 6.68 -4.51
C LEU A 480 27.31 8.03 -5.18
N TYR A 481 28.20 8.81 -4.57
CA TYR A 481 28.57 10.18 -4.94
C TYR A 481 27.46 11.23 -4.85
N TYR A 482 26.27 10.90 -4.36
CA TYR A 482 25.21 11.86 -4.10
C TYR A 482 25.26 12.30 -2.62
N PRO A 483 25.18 13.61 -2.30
CA PRO A 483 25.24 14.07 -0.92
C PRO A 483 24.08 13.55 -0.09
N ARG A 484 24.42 12.87 1.01
CA ARG A 484 23.46 12.19 1.88
C ARG A 484 23.98 12.13 3.31
N ILE A 485 23.07 11.76 4.21
CA ILE A 485 23.45 11.19 5.50
C ILE A 485 23.94 9.78 5.22
N GLU A 486 25.12 9.42 5.71
CA GLU A 486 25.67 8.07 5.70
C GLU A 486 25.84 7.62 7.16
N ASP A 487 25.15 6.53 7.53
CA ASP A 487 25.29 5.93 8.84
C ASP A 487 26.57 5.08 8.87
N ILE A 488 27.41 5.27 9.89
CA ILE A 488 28.66 4.53 10.06
C ILE A 488 28.41 3.25 10.90
N ASN A 489 27.26 3.15 11.57
CA ASN A 489 26.78 2.00 12.35
C ASN A 489 27.90 1.26 13.12
N LEU A 490 28.45 1.92 14.13
CA LEU A 490 29.54 1.39 14.95
C LEU A 490 29.00 0.88 16.30
N PRO A 491 29.02 -0.45 16.55
CA PRO A 491 28.62 -1.01 17.84
C PRO A 491 29.40 -0.36 19.01
N GLY A 492 28.67 0.06 20.05
CA GLY A 492 29.29 0.73 21.21
C GLY A 492 29.62 2.21 21.02
N PHE A 493 29.42 2.76 19.82
CA PHE A 493 29.60 4.19 19.52
C PHE A 493 28.34 4.76 18.82
N PRO A 494 27.22 4.92 19.55
CA PRO A 494 25.96 5.35 18.95
C PRO A 494 26.00 6.80 18.48
N GLY A 495 25.24 7.11 17.43
CA GLY A 495 25.05 8.48 16.92
C GLY A 495 26.13 8.97 15.96
N LEU A 496 26.99 8.08 15.46
CA LEU A 496 28.03 8.40 14.48
C LEU A 496 27.53 8.27 13.05
N TRP A 497 27.41 9.40 12.35
CA TRP A 497 27.01 9.45 10.93
C TRP A 497 27.66 10.66 10.25
N ALA A 498 27.69 10.67 8.92
CA ALA A 498 28.28 11.76 8.15
C ALA A 498 27.31 12.36 7.12
N TRP A 499 27.36 13.68 6.92
CA TRP A 499 26.91 14.31 5.68
C TRP A 499 28.06 14.25 4.67
N THR A 500 27.91 13.47 3.60
CA THR A 500 29.00 13.16 2.68
C THR A 500 28.51 12.81 1.28
N ALA A 501 29.39 12.94 0.29
CA ALA A 501 29.24 12.36 -1.04
C ALA A 501 30.18 11.15 -1.23
N ALA A 502 30.77 10.60 -0.17
CA ALA A 502 31.64 9.44 -0.24
C ALA A 502 30.88 8.15 -0.63
N GLY A 503 31.64 7.08 -0.88
CA GLY A 503 31.11 5.72 -0.83
C GLY A 503 30.65 5.34 0.58
N GLN A 504 30.44 4.04 0.81
CA GLN A 504 30.05 3.55 2.13
C GLN A 504 31.17 3.79 3.15
N LEU A 505 30.87 4.47 4.25
CA LEU A 505 31.84 4.69 5.32
C LEU A 505 31.90 3.46 6.23
N SER A 506 33.06 3.23 6.84
CA SER A 506 33.23 2.25 7.91
C SER A 506 34.09 2.82 9.01
N ALA A 507 33.98 2.27 10.22
CA ALA A 507 34.81 2.69 11.33
C ALA A 507 35.11 1.55 12.31
N THR A 508 36.17 1.74 13.09
CA THR A 508 36.51 0.90 14.23
C THR A 508 36.79 1.78 15.45
N PHE A 509 36.51 1.26 16.65
CA PHE A 509 36.83 1.93 17.90
C PHE A 509 37.39 0.91 18.90
N ASP A 510 38.62 1.14 19.36
CA ASP A 510 39.32 0.24 20.30
C ASP A 510 39.18 0.66 21.77
N GLY A 511 38.36 1.68 22.05
CA GLY A 511 38.24 2.31 23.37
C GLY A 511 39.04 3.61 23.51
N SER A 512 40.04 3.84 22.64
CA SER A 512 40.93 5.01 22.68
C SER A 512 40.98 5.77 21.35
N VAL A 513 40.94 5.06 20.22
CA VAL A 513 41.03 5.61 18.87
C VAL A 513 39.81 5.20 18.06
N LEU A 514 39.14 6.20 17.49
CA LEU A 514 38.12 6.02 16.44
C LEU A 514 38.82 6.19 15.09
N ASP A 515 38.88 5.13 14.29
CA ASP A 515 39.42 5.14 12.94
C ASP A 515 38.27 5.02 11.94
N ILE A 516 38.05 6.07 11.14
CA ILE A 516 37.00 6.13 10.13
C ILE A 516 37.65 6.01 8.75
N THR A 517 37.22 5.03 7.97
CA THR A 517 37.62 4.82 6.58
C THR A 517 36.64 5.52 5.64
N VAL A 518 37.19 6.34 4.73
CA VAL A 518 36.43 7.18 3.80
C VAL A 518 36.83 6.86 2.36
N PRO A 519 35.99 6.14 1.61
CA PRO A 519 36.22 5.91 0.19
C PRO A 519 35.76 7.10 -0.67
N PHE A 520 36.66 7.65 -1.47
CA PHE A 520 36.34 8.70 -2.44
C PHE A 520 37.30 8.67 -3.64
N LEU A 521 37.15 9.65 -4.55
CA LEU A 521 37.95 9.76 -5.75
C LEU A 521 39.37 10.22 -5.42
N GLU A 522 40.36 9.41 -5.80
CA GLU A 522 41.78 9.72 -5.65
C GLU A 522 42.16 11.01 -6.40
N GLY A 523 42.97 11.85 -5.77
CA GLY A 523 43.41 13.15 -6.29
C GLY A 523 42.42 14.30 -6.08
N GLU A 524 41.19 14.00 -5.63
CA GLU A 524 40.10 14.97 -5.54
C GLU A 524 39.90 15.51 -4.11
N THR A 525 39.25 16.67 -4.04
CA THR A 525 38.85 17.28 -2.76
C THR A 525 37.46 16.82 -2.37
N HIS A 526 37.33 16.36 -1.13
CA HIS A 526 36.10 15.93 -0.50
C HIS A 526 35.82 16.79 0.74
N TYR A 527 34.58 17.21 0.90
CA TYR A 527 34.10 17.90 2.09
C TYR A 527 33.08 17.02 2.81
N MET A 528 33.15 16.95 4.13
CA MET A 528 32.20 16.18 4.93
C MET A 528 31.99 16.77 6.32
N MET A 529 30.84 16.46 6.90
CA MET A 529 30.53 16.74 8.30
C MET A 529 30.25 15.42 8.99
N ILE A 530 30.95 15.11 10.09
CA ILE A 530 30.76 13.86 10.84
C ILE A 530 30.19 14.22 12.21
N LYS A 531 28.95 13.80 12.47
CA LYS A 531 28.25 14.02 13.76
C LYS A 531 28.47 12.85 14.71
N GLY A 532 28.40 13.12 16.01
CA GLY A 532 28.57 12.12 17.06
C GLY A 532 30.02 11.96 17.52
N VAL A 533 30.95 12.71 16.94
CA VAL A 533 32.34 12.75 17.37
C VAL A 533 32.40 13.47 18.73
N LYS A 534 32.75 12.73 19.79
CA LYS A 534 32.95 13.30 21.14
C LYS A 534 34.19 14.22 21.17
N PRO A 535 34.33 15.12 22.17
CA PRO A 535 35.57 15.86 22.36
C PRO A 535 36.79 14.93 22.43
N PHE A 536 37.85 15.28 21.70
CA PHE A 536 39.02 14.44 21.50
C PHE A 536 40.31 15.24 21.72
N LYS A 537 41.44 14.54 21.90
CA LYS A 537 42.75 15.15 22.16
C LYS A 537 43.52 15.44 20.88
N LYS A 538 43.41 14.55 19.90
CA LYS A 538 44.21 14.59 18.68
C LYS A 538 43.46 13.95 17.53
N ILE A 539 43.72 14.43 16.32
CA ILE A 539 43.25 13.83 15.08
C ILE A 539 44.42 13.69 14.12
N GLN A 540 44.44 12.57 13.40
CA GLN A 540 45.37 12.33 12.32
C GLN A 540 44.63 12.17 11.00
N LEU A 541 45.18 12.83 9.98
CA LEU A 541 44.86 12.60 8.57
C LEU A 541 46.16 12.13 7.92
N TYR A 542 46.12 11.10 7.08
CA TYR A 542 47.31 10.53 6.43
C TYR A 542 48.40 10.07 7.44
N ASN A 543 48.00 9.60 8.62
CA ASN A 543 48.89 9.26 9.74
C ASN A 543 49.78 10.42 10.25
N ILE A 544 49.39 11.67 9.98
CA ILE A 544 50.08 12.88 10.46
C ILE A 544 49.15 13.60 11.43
N ASP A 545 49.68 14.15 12.52
CA ASP A 545 48.90 14.95 13.46
C ASP A 545 48.49 16.29 12.81
N PHE A 546 47.19 16.55 12.71
CA PHE A 546 46.66 17.80 12.16
C PHE A 546 46.19 18.73 13.29
N ARG A 547 46.73 19.94 13.36
CA ARG A 547 46.20 20.99 14.22
C ARG A 547 44.94 21.60 13.61
N THR A 548 43.99 21.99 14.45
CA THR A 548 42.80 22.71 13.98
C THR A 548 43.19 24.09 13.44
N ASP A 549 42.58 24.48 12.32
CA ASP A 549 42.60 25.84 11.81
C ASP A 549 41.20 26.15 11.26
N PRO A 550 40.42 27.06 11.89
CA PRO A 550 39.09 27.43 11.39
C PRO A 550 39.05 27.96 9.95
N ARG A 551 40.21 28.34 9.37
CA ARG A 551 40.35 28.81 7.98
C ARG A 551 40.76 27.69 7.02
N PHE A 552 40.78 26.43 7.45
CA PHE A 552 41.30 25.29 6.69
C PHE A 552 40.77 25.18 5.26
N GLU A 553 39.53 25.59 5.01
CA GLU A 553 38.93 25.52 3.68
C GLU A 553 39.61 26.43 2.64
N ARG A 554 40.32 27.49 3.08
CA ARG A 554 41.01 28.45 2.20
C ARG A 554 42.29 27.92 1.57
N TYR A 555 42.88 26.86 2.14
CA TYR A 555 44.15 26.31 1.67
C TYR A 555 43.92 25.18 0.67
N ASP A 556 44.83 24.96 -0.28
CA ASP A 556 44.86 23.75 -1.12
C ASP A 556 45.46 22.55 -0.36
N SER A 557 45.03 22.36 0.88
CA SER A 557 45.42 21.27 1.76
C SER A 557 44.21 20.71 2.49
N SER A 558 44.40 19.55 3.12
CA SER A 558 43.39 19.00 4.03
C SER A 558 43.40 19.75 5.35
N GLY A 559 42.29 19.70 6.05
CA GLY A 559 42.18 20.27 7.38
C GLY A 559 40.80 20.06 7.97
N TRP A 560 40.64 20.54 9.20
CA TRP A 560 39.43 20.30 9.97
C TRP A 560 39.14 21.44 10.93
N ALA A 561 37.87 21.51 11.33
CA ALA A 561 37.39 22.27 12.48
C ALA A 561 36.39 21.41 13.24
N TYR A 562 36.21 21.67 14.53
CA TYR A 562 35.28 20.91 15.38
C TYR A 562 34.30 21.84 16.05
N SER A 563 33.01 21.53 15.92
CA SER A 563 31.94 22.18 16.67
C SER A 563 31.62 21.32 17.89
N GLU A 564 32.04 21.77 19.07
CA GLU A 564 31.79 21.07 20.32
C GLU A 564 30.29 21.08 20.68
N SER A 565 29.60 22.19 20.45
CA SER A 565 28.16 22.33 20.74
C SER A 565 27.30 21.39 19.91
N GLU A 566 27.70 21.10 18.68
CA GLU A 566 26.98 20.19 17.77
C GLU A 566 27.62 18.79 17.73
N GLN A 567 28.71 18.55 18.47
CA GLN A 567 29.54 17.34 18.40
C GLN A 567 29.81 16.91 16.95
N THR A 568 30.21 17.88 16.13
CA THR A 568 30.35 17.70 14.68
C THR A 568 31.74 18.11 14.21
N LEU A 569 32.42 17.18 13.56
CA LEU A 569 33.71 17.37 12.92
C LEU A 569 33.49 17.82 11.47
N LEU A 570 34.05 18.96 11.10
CA LEU A 570 34.05 19.51 9.75
C LEU A 570 35.38 19.18 9.10
N LEU A 571 35.35 18.55 7.92
CA LEU A 571 36.54 18.02 7.27
C LEU A 571 36.61 18.41 5.80
N LYS A 572 37.79 18.87 5.39
CA LYS A 572 38.22 18.93 4.00
C LYS A 572 39.36 17.94 3.83
N MET A 573 39.20 16.98 2.94
CA MET A 573 40.19 15.96 2.64
C MET A 573 40.59 16.01 1.17
N LYS A 574 41.88 15.92 0.89
CA LYS A 574 42.43 15.78 -0.46
C LYS A 574 42.92 14.34 -0.58
N HIS A 575 42.09 13.50 -1.18
CA HIS A 575 42.31 12.06 -1.24
C HIS A 575 43.60 11.76 -2.01
N ARG A 576 44.56 11.11 -1.36
CA ARG A 576 45.84 10.63 -1.91
C ARG A 576 45.73 9.17 -2.35
N ALA A 577 44.75 8.46 -1.83
CA ALA A 577 44.35 7.12 -2.25
C ALA A 577 42.82 7.08 -2.42
N LYS A 578 42.31 5.93 -2.91
CA LYS A 578 40.85 5.69 -3.02
C LYS A 578 40.15 5.57 -1.68
N GLU A 579 40.90 5.32 -0.62
CA GLU A 579 40.43 5.21 0.75
C GLU A 579 41.37 5.99 1.66
N GLU A 580 40.78 6.82 2.51
CA GLU A 580 41.52 7.61 3.49
C GLU A 580 41.05 7.31 4.91
N HIS A 581 41.97 7.46 5.86
CA HIS A 581 41.71 7.21 7.27
C HIS A 581 41.70 8.50 8.08
N ILE A 582 40.66 8.66 8.90
CA ILE A 582 40.54 9.71 9.91
C ILE A 582 40.67 9.05 11.27
N LYS A 583 41.81 9.24 11.94
CA LYS A 583 42.06 8.66 13.26
C LYS A 583 41.88 9.72 14.34
N ILE A 584 40.91 9.52 15.22
CA ILE A 584 40.53 10.44 16.30
C ILE A 584 40.91 9.79 17.63
N TYR A 585 41.80 10.44 18.38
CA TYR A 585 42.34 9.95 19.64
C TYR A 585 41.64 10.62 20.82
N TYR A 586 40.96 9.83 21.65
CA TYR A 586 40.30 10.28 22.89
C TYR A 586 41.23 10.23 24.09
N GLN A 587 42.13 9.26 24.10
CA GLN A 587 43.21 9.11 25.06
C GLN A 587 44.53 9.08 24.29
N VAL A 588 45.55 9.75 24.83
CA VAL A 588 46.92 9.63 24.33
C VAL A 588 47.63 8.77 25.35
N ALA A 589 48.26 7.67 24.91
CA ALA A 589 49.12 6.92 25.81
C ALA A 589 50.19 7.87 26.37
N GLU A 590 50.30 7.96 27.70
CA GLU A 590 51.43 8.64 28.32
C GLU A 590 52.69 7.90 27.85
N GLN A 591 53.56 8.63 27.15
CA GLN A 591 54.88 8.14 26.72
C GLN A 591 55.89 8.29 27.84
#